data_AF-T1C5Y5-F1
#
_entry.id   AF-T1C5Y5-F1
#
_cell.length_a   1.000
_cell.length_b   1.000
_cell.length_c   1.000
_cell.angle_alpha   90.00
_cell.angle_beta   90.00
_cell.angle_gamma   90.00
#
_symmetry.space_group_name_H-M   'P 1'
#
loop_
_entity.id
_entity.type
_entity.pdbx_description
1 polymer ?
#
loop_
_entity_poly.entity_id
_entity_poly.type
_entity_poly.pdbx_seq_one_letter_code
_entity_poly.pdbx_strand_id
1 'polypeptide(L)'
;RRGALPAGTGMGLAFYYSHFGYVAEVVKASVNPDGTPRVHKIWAAVDIGRQIVNPAGAYNQVQGAVLDGLGQALHLLITVENGRIVQGNFDTYHLLRMDEAPPVEVHFLLSDNEPTGLGEPALPPVLPALCNALFAATGTRIRSLPIDRLHAHHARA
;
A
#
# COMPACT_ATOMS: atom_id res chain seq x y z
N ARG A 1 -16.73 1.98 15.43
CA ARG A 1 -16.45 3.39 15.81
C ARG A 1 -14.97 3.64 15.56
N ARG A 2 -14.58 4.66 14.78
CA ARG A 2 -13.16 5.07 14.72
C ARG A 2 -12.83 5.67 16.09
N GLY A 3 -12.15 4.91 16.95
CA GLY A 3 -11.51 5.51 18.12
C GLY A 3 -10.52 6.57 17.66
N ALA A 4 -10.28 7.59 18.48
CA ALA A 4 -9.24 8.57 18.19
C ALA A 4 -7.91 7.83 17.99
N LEU A 5 -7.28 8.01 16.82
CA LEU A 5 -5.97 7.44 16.55
C LEU A 5 -4.91 8.24 17.33
N PRO A 6 -3.76 7.63 17.68
CA PRO A 6 -2.64 8.38 18.23
C PRO A 6 -2.24 9.53 17.31
N ALA A 7 -1.71 10.61 17.90
CA ALA A 7 -1.19 11.74 17.12
C ALA A 7 -0.15 11.27 16.08
N GLY A 8 -0.18 11.85 14.89
CA GLY A 8 0.70 11.46 13.78
C GLY A 8 0.37 10.09 13.18
N THR A 9 -0.76 9.47 13.52
CA THR A 9 -1.26 8.23 12.91
C THR A 9 -2.54 8.49 12.11
N GLY A 10 -2.60 7.97 10.90
CA GLY A 10 -3.75 8.09 10.02
C GLY A 10 -4.20 6.76 9.44
N MET A 11 -5.41 6.75 8.90
CA MET A 11 -5.94 5.65 8.09
C MET A 11 -6.39 6.20 6.74
N GLY A 12 -5.91 5.58 5.67
CA GLY A 12 -6.28 5.92 4.30
C GLY A 12 -6.97 4.74 3.64
N LEU A 13 -7.93 5.07 2.78
CA LEU A 13 -8.67 4.12 1.95
C LEU A 13 -8.35 4.42 0.49
N ALA A 14 -8.22 3.37 -0.31
CA ALA A 14 -8.36 3.47 -1.75
C ALA A 14 -9.02 2.22 -2.30
N PHE A 15 -9.47 2.31 -3.53
CA PHE A 15 -10.17 1.24 -4.23
C PHE A 15 -9.80 1.29 -5.70
N TYR A 16 -9.70 0.11 -6.33
CA TYR A 16 -9.50 -0.01 -7.76
C TYR A 16 -10.29 -1.18 -8.33
N TYR A 17 -10.83 -0.98 -9.53
CA TYR A 17 -11.43 -2.03 -10.34
C TYR A 17 -10.45 -2.36 -11.47
N SER A 18 -9.96 -3.59 -11.51
CA SER A 18 -9.09 -4.05 -12.61
C SER A 18 -9.28 -5.54 -12.84
N HIS A 19 -9.14 -5.96 -14.09
CA HIS A 19 -9.31 -7.37 -14.50
C HIS A 19 -10.62 -7.97 -13.97
N PHE A 20 -11.73 -7.21 -14.02
CA PHE A 20 -13.04 -7.60 -13.48
C PHE A 20 -13.09 -7.85 -11.96
N GLY A 21 -12.01 -7.61 -11.23
CA GLY A 21 -11.93 -7.70 -9.79
C GLY A 21 -12.08 -6.33 -9.12
N TYR A 22 -12.71 -6.33 -7.95
CA TYR A 22 -12.89 -5.15 -7.10
C TYR A 22 -12.00 -5.30 -5.87
N VAL A 23 -11.04 -4.38 -5.67
CA VAL A 23 -10.18 -4.40 -4.48
C VAL A 23 -10.20 -3.06 -3.78
N ALA A 24 -10.58 -3.07 -2.50
CA ALA A 24 -10.49 -1.93 -1.61
C ALA A 24 -9.50 -2.21 -0.50
N GLU A 25 -8.64 -1.24 -0.21
CA GLU A 25 -7.60 -1.38 0.81
C GLU A 25 -7.60 -0.22 1.78
N VAL A 26 -7.40 -0.56 3.05
CA VAL A 26 -7.20 0.39 4.13
C VAL A 26 -5.80 0.25 4.68
N VAL A 27 -5.05 1.34 4.69
CA VAL A 27 -3.70 1.39 5.27
C VAL A 27 -3.75 2.20 6.56
N LYS A 28 -3.23 1.65 7.65
CA LYS A 28 -2.93 2.39 8.88
C LYS A 28 -1.44 2.69 8.91
N ALA A 29 -1.08 3.97 8.92
CA ALA A 29 0.31 4.42 8.91
C ALA A 29 0.53 5.58 9.89
N SER A 30 1.78 5.77 10.32
CA SER A 30 2.24 6.96 11.05
C SER A 30 3.48 7.54 10.39
N VAL A 31 3.91 8.69 10.88
CA VAL A 31 5.19 9.31 10.54
C VAL A 31 6.08 9.34 11.77
N ASN A 32 7.30 8.84 11.65
CA ASN A 32 8.31 8.87 12.70
C ASN A 32 8.81 10.31 12.93
N PRO A 33 9.49 10.61 14.07
CA PRO A 33 10.01 11.96 14.33
C PRO A 33 10.99 12.49 13.27
N ASP A 34 11.68 11.61 12.55
CA ASP A 34 12.59 11.94 11.45
C ASP A 34 11.88 12.15 10.09
N GLY A 35 10.55 12.06 10.07
CA GLY A 35 9.72 12.20 8.88
C GLY A 35 9.53 10.92 8.07
N THR A 36 10.13 9.79 8.48
CA THR A 36 9.98 8.53 7.73
C THR A 36 8.58 7.92 7.94
N PRO A 37 7.90 7.45 6.88
CA PRO A 37 6.65 6.71 7.01
C PRO A 37 6.84 5.38 7.73
N ARG A 38 5.86 4.98 8.55
CA ARG A 38 5.77 3.64 9.13
C ARG A 38 4.38 3.05 8.91
N VAL A 39 4.30 1.91 8.25
CA VAL A 39 3.04 1.20 8.04
C VAL A 39 2.81 0.19 9.15
N HIS A 40 1.63 0.25 9.79
CA HIS A 40 1.32 -0.61 10.93
C HIS A 40 0.49 -1.83 10.55
N LYS A 41 -0.45 -1.65 9.61
CA LYS A 41 -1.38 -2.70 9.19
C LYS A 41 -2.09 -2.31 7.90
N ILE A 42 -2.40 -3.32 7.08
CA ILE A 42 -3.19 -3.18 5.87
C ILE A 42 -4.37 -4.17 5.93
N TRP A 43 -5.54 -3.72 5.49
CA TRP A 43 -6.70 -4.57 5.26
C TRP A 43 -7.07 -4.52 3.79
N ALA A 44 -7.33 -5.66 3.18
CA ALA A 44 -7.78 -5.79 1.80
C ALA A 44 -9.15 -6.47 1.78
N ALA A 45 -10.13 -5.84 1.15
CA ALA A 45 -11.40 -6.44 0.78
C ALA A 45 -11.38 -6.71 -0.73
N VAL A 46 -11.59 -7.96 -1.11
CA VAL A 46 -11.36 -8.45 -2.47
C VAL A 46 -12.60 -9.19 -2.97
N ASP A 47 -13.15 -8.76 -4.09
CA ASP A 47 -14.17 -9.50 -4.84
C ASP A 47 -13.59 -9.87 -6.21
N ILE A 48 -13.45 -11.18 -6.43
CA ILE A 48 -13.03 -11.78 -7.70
C ILE A 48 -14.05 -12.80 -8.20
N GLY A 49 -15.32 -12.62 -7.83
CA GLY A 49 -16.44 -13.45 -8.25
C GLY A 49 -16.90 -14.49 -7.25
N ARG A 50 -17.84 -15.32 -7.70
CA ARG A 50 -18.57 -16.31 -6.89
C ARG A 50 -17.73 -17.43 -6.28
N GLN A 51 -16.50 -17.60 -6.73
CA GLN A 51 -15.66 -18.70 -6.27
C GLN A 51 -14.18 -18.35 -6.25
N ILE A 52 -13.54 -18.67 -5.13
CA ILE A 52 -12.08 -18.67 -4.99
C ILE A 52 -11.57 -20.07 -5.28
N VAL A 53 -10.97 -20.27 -6.45
CA VAL A 53 -10.55 -21.60 -6.95
C VAL A 53 -9.47 -22.24 -6.07
N ASN A 54 -8.45 -21.45 -5.68
CA ASN A 54 -7.39 -21.87 -4.76
C ASN A 54 -7.32 -20.85 -3.60
N PRO A 55 -7.99 -21.09 -2.47
CA PRO A 55 -8.06 -20.13 -1.36
C PRO A 55 -6.69 -19.75 -0.78
N ALA A 56 -5.79 -20.72 -0.60
CA ALA A 56 -4.45 -20.44 -0.06
C ALA A 56 -3.59 -19.65 -1.05
N GLY A 57 -3.62 -20.03 -2.32
CA GLY A 57 -2.93 -19.29 -3.38
C GLY A 57 -3.47 -17.88 -3.53
N ALA A 58 -4.79 -17.70 -3.47
CA ALA A 58 -5.43 -16.40 -3.56
C ALA A 58 -5.06 -15.49 -2.38
N TYR A 59 -5.06 -16.03 -1.16
CA TYR A 59 -4.63 -15.29 0.02
C TYR A 59 -3.18 -14.80 -0.12
N ASN A 60 -2.27 -15.69 -0.50
CA ASN A 60 -0.86 -15.34 -0.70
C ASN A 60 -0.66 -14.35 -1.85
N GLN A 61 -1.44 -14.45 -2.93
CA GLN A 61 -1.36 -13.54 -4.07
C GLN A 61 -1.73 -12.11 -3.66
N VAL A 62 -2.81 -11.95 -2.88
CA VAL A 62 -3.21 -10.63 -2.37
C VAL A 62 -2.14 -10.06 -1.45
N GLN A 63 -1.64 -10.85 -0.49
CA GLN A 63 -0.60 -10.38 0.41
C GLN A 63 0.67 -9.96 -0.34
N GLY A 64 1.12 -10.77 -1.32
CA GLY A 64 2.27 -10.45 -2.15
C GLY A 64 2.09 -9.18 -2.97
N ALA A 65 0.93 -9.03 -3.62
CA ALA A 65 0.62 -7.85 -4.45
C ALA A 65 0.57 -6.55 -3.62
N VAL A 66 -0.05 -6.60 -2.44
CA VAL A 66 -0.10 -5.46 -1.50
C VAL A 66 1.30 -5.08 -1.02
N LEU A 67 2.15 -6.06 -0.68
CA LEU A 67 3.52 -5.80 -0.23
C LEU A 67 4.41 -5.29 -1.37
N ASP A 68 4.22 -5.77 -2.60
CA ASP A 68 4.94 -5.27 -3.78
C ASP A 68 4.57 -3.81 -4.08
N GLY A 69 3.28 -3.49 -4.08
CA GLY A 69 2.81 -2.11 -4.21
C GLY A 69 3.28 -1.20 -3.07
N LEU A 70 3.36 -1.71 -1.85
CA LEU A 70 3.95 -0.99 -0.71
C LEU A 70 5.43 -0.69 -0.96
N GLY A 71 6.19 -1.68 -1.47
CA GLY A 71 7.58 -1.49 -1.88
C GLY A 71 7.72 -0.40 -2.94
N GLN A 72 6.86 -0.40 -3.96
CA GLN A 72 6.82 0.64 -4.99
C GLN A 72 6.58 2.04 -4.40
N ALA A 73 5.70 2.13 -3.41
CA ALA A 73 5.41 3.39 -2.75
C ALA A 73 6.58 3.89 -1.88
N LEU A 74 7.44 3.02 -1.34
CA LEU A 74 8.46 3.40 -0.35
C LEU A 74 9.91 3.40 -0.87
N HIS A 75 10.28 2.54 -1.82
CA HIS A 75 11.70 2.27 -2.09
C HIS A 75 12.12 2.15 -3.57
N LEU A 76 11.25 1.72 -4.47
CA LEU A 76 11.64 1.25 -5.82
C LEU A 76 11.98 2.36 -6.83
N LEU A 77 12.69 3.41 -6.42
CA LEU A 77 13.16 4.47 -7.30
C LEU A 77 14.23 3.91 -8.25
N ILE A 78 14.06 4.21 -9.54
CA ILE A 78 15.09 4.02 -10.57
C ILE A 78 15.51 5.39 -11.10
N THR A 79 16.78 5.70 -10.95
CA THR A 79 17.39 6.91 -11.51
C THR A 79 18.02 6.57 -12.86
N VAL A 80 17.77 7.42 -13.86
CA VAL A 80 18.41 7.33 -15.18
C VAL A 80 19.33 8.53 -15.35
N GLU A 81 20.62 8.28 -15.49
CA GLU A 81 21.65 9.30 -15.74
C GLU A 81 22.44 8.93 -16.99
N ASN A 82 22.63 9.91 -17.89
CA ASN A 82 23.37 9.71 -19.14
C ASN A 82 22.90 8.48 -19.95
N GLY A 83 21.59 8.21 -19.94
CA GLY A 83 20.98 7.07 -20.64
C GLY A 83 21.19 5.71 -19.96
N ARG A 84 21.62 5.67 -18.69
CA ARG A 84 21.89 4.43 -17.95
C ARG A 84 21.21 4.44 -16.59
N ILE A 85 20.75 3.27 -16.15
CA ILE A 85 20.25 3.07 -14.78
C ILE A 85 21.42 3.20 -13.81
N VAL A 86 21.20 3.97 -12.73
CA VAL A 86 22.20 4.18 -11.67
C VAL A 86 22.25 3.01 -10.70
N GLN A 87 21.10 2.50 -10.28
CA GLN A 87 21.02 1.38 -9.33
C GLN A 87 21.43 0.06 -10.01
N GLY A 88 22.48 -0.59 -9.49
CA GLY A 88 23.05 -1.79 -10.10
C GLY A 88 22.71 -3.11 -9.42
N ASN A 89 22.24 -3.07 -8.17
CA ASN A 89 21.99 -4.26 -7.34
C ASN A 89 21.08 -3.92 -6.13
N PHE A 90 20.66 -4.90 -5.33
CA PHE A 90 19.67 -4.76 -4.24
C PHE A 90 20.15 -3.99 -2.99
N ASP A 91 21.41 -3.61 -2.95
CA ASP A 91 21.98 -2.66 -1.99
C ASP A 91 21.72 -1.19 -2.39
N THR A 92 21.48 -0.95 -3.68
CA THR A 92 21.18 0.39 -4.25
C THR A 92 19.74 0.50 -4.74
N TYR A 93 19.11 -0.61 -5.12
CA TYR A 93 17.68 -0.75 -5.40
C TYR A 93 17.00 -1.49 -4.24
N HIS A 94 16.50 -0.74 -3.27
CA HIS A 94 15.97 -1.29 -2.04
C HIS A 94 14.60 -1.94 -2.29
N LEU A 95 14.50 -3.25 -2.09
CA LEU A 95 13.22 -3.94 -1.97
C LEU A 95 12.69 -3.83 -0.54
N LEU A 96 11.37 -3.93 -0.38
CA LEU A 96 10.73 -4.01 0.93
C LEU A 96 11.31 -5.19 1.73
N ARG A 97 11.75 -4.93 2.96
CA ARG A 97 12.35 -5.95 3.85
C ARG A 97 11.33 -6.55 4.82
N MET A 98 11.70 -7.65 5.47
CA MET A 98 10.80 -8.40 6.37
C MET A 98 10.38 -7.59 7.61
N ASP A 99 11.26 -6.71 8.11
CA ASP A 99 11.00 -5.80 9.23
C ASP A 99 10.12 -4.61 8.84
N GLU A 100 10.04 -4.29 7.55
CA GLU A 100 9.18 -3.25 6.99
C GLU A 100 7.81 -3.79 6.58
N ALA A 101 7.68 -5.10 6.37
CA ALA A 101 6.45 -5.76 5.92
C ALA A 101 5.37 -5.75 7.03
N PRO A 102 4.28 -4.96 6.88
CA PRO A 102 3.20 -4.96 7.85
C PRO A 102 2.32 -6.21 7.69
N PRO A 103 1.54 -6.57 8.72
CA PRO A 103 0.48 -7.55 8.55
C PRO A 103 -0.55 -7.07 7.52
N VAL A 104 -0.84 -7.92 6.53
CA VAL A 104 -1.89 -7.73 5.52
C VAL A 104 -3.02 -8.72 5.81
N GLU A 105 -4.18 -8.19 6.20
CA GLU A 105 -5.39 -8.97 6.48
C GLU A 105 -6.30 -8.96 5.25
N VAL A 106 -6.60 -10.14 4.71
CA VAL A 106 -7.35 -10.30 3.46
C VAL A 106 -8.74 -10.86 3.74
N HIS A 107 -9.76 -10.20 3.19
CA HIS A 107 -11.15 -10.64 3.25
C HIS A 107 -11.71 -10.76 1.84
N PHE A 108 -12.09 -11.99 1.46
CA PHE A 108 -12.80 -12.22 0.21
C PHE A 108 -14.29 -12.02 0.38
N LEU A 109 -14.90 -11.26 -0.52
CA LEU A 109 -16.34 -11.18 -0.69
C LEU A 109 -16.72 -12.08 -1.88
N LEU A 110 -17.54 -13.10 -1.62
CA LEU A 110 -18.16 -13.88 -2.69
C LEU A 110 -19.37 -13.10 -3.22
N SER A 111 -19.35 -12.80 -4.51
CA SER A 111 -20.42 -12.11 -5.24
C SER A 111 -21.04 -13.01 -6.29
N ASP A 112 -22.11 -12.59 -6.97
CA ASP A 112 -22.67 -13.33 -8.11
C ASP A 112 -21.87 -13.12 -9.42
N ASN A 113 -20.75 -12.39 -9.38
CA ASN A 113 -19.90 -12.14 -10.54
C ASN A 113 -19.17 -13.42 -11.00
N GLU A 114 -18.80 -13.47 -12.28
CA GLU A 114 -17.95 -14.53 -12.82
C GLU A 114 -16.56 -14.53 -12.17
N PRO A 115 -15.96 -15.72 -11.90
CA PRO A 115 -14.59 -15.79 -11.41
C PRO A 115 -13.62 -15.09 -12.36
N THR A 116 -12.64 -14.37 -11.79
CA THR A 116 -11.64 -13.62 -12.57
C THR A 116 -10.22 -13.79 -12.05
N GLY A 117 -9.26 -13.16 -12.73
CA GLY A 117 -7.84 -13.18 -12.37
C GLY A 117 -7.53 -12.34 -11.13
N LEU A 118 -6.56 -12.81 -10.34
CA LEU A 118 -6.11 -12.18 -9.09
C LEU A 118 -4.64 -11.71 -9.13
N GLY A 119 -3.97 -11.84 -10.29
CA GLY A 119 -2.54 -11.55 -10.41
C GLY A 119 -2.16 -10.11 -10.02
N GLU A 120 -2.91 -9.13 -10.53
CA GLU A 120 -2.65 -7.70 -10.38
C GLU A 120 -3.64 -6.92 -9.50
N PRO A 121 -4.94 -7.27 -9.34
CA PRO A 121 -5.94 -6.38 -8.75
C PRO A 121 -5.65 -5.80 -7.36
N ALA A 122 -4.88 -6.50 -6.53
CA ALA A 122 -4.55 -6.08 -5.17
C ALA A 122 -3.25 -5.25 -5.05
N LEU A 123 -2.59 -4.92 -6.16
CA LEU A 123 -1.41 -4.04 -6.13
C LEU A 123 -1.81 -2.56 -6.19
N PRO A 124 -2.67 -2.10 -7.13
CA PRO A 124 -2.92 -0.68 -7.32
C PRO A 124 -3.47 0.10 -6.11
N PRO A 125 -4.39 -0.44 -5.28
CA PRO A 125 -5.01 0.35 -4.20
C PRO A 125 -4.06 0.72 -3.06
N VAL A 126 -3.02 -0.09 -2.77
CA VAL A 126 -2.16 0.14 -1.60
C VAL A 126 -1.44 1.49 -1.64
N LEU A 127 -0.98 1.92 -2.83
CA LEU A 127 -0.19 3.14 -3.03
C LEU A 127 -0.99 4.41 -2.66
N PRO A 128 -2.19 4.66 -3.24
CA PRO A 128 -3.04 5.77 -2.83
C PRO A 128 -3.61 5.60 -1.42
N ALA A 129 -3.86 4.37 -0.94
CA ALA A 129 -4.32 4.16 0.44
C ALA A 129 -3.25 4.61 1.46
N LEU A 130 -1.98 4.27 1.22
CA LEU A 130 -0.86 4.77 2.03
C LEU A 130 -0.73 6.30 1.95
N CYS A 131 -0.78 6.87 0.74
CA CYS A 131 -0.74 8.32 0.57
C CYS A 131 -1.85 9.03 1.35
N ASN A 132 -3.07 8.48 1.32
CA ASN A 132 -4.21 9.00 2.06
C ASN A 132 -4.05 8.85 3.59
N ALA A 133 -3.42 7.75 4.05
CA ALA A 133 -3.15 7.54 5.47
C ALA A 133 -2.16 8.57 6.01
N LEU A 134 -1.09 8.83 5.25
CA LEU A 134 -0.07 9.81 5.62
C LEU A 134 -0.58 11.25 5.52
N PHE A 135 -1.44 11.54 4.54
CA PHE A 135 -2.17 12.82 4.51
C PHE A 135 -3.06 13.00 5.74
N ALA A 136 -3.82 11.97 6.14
CA ALA A 136 -4.63 12.03 7.35
C ALA A 136 -3.79 12.19 8.63
N ALA A 137 -2.56 11.68 8.64
CA ALA A 137 -1.62 11.80 9.75
C ALA A 137 -0.94 13.17 9.85
N THR A 138 -0.70 13.85 8.72
CA THR A 138 0.21 15.01 8.63
C THR A 138 -0.39 16.28 8.05
N GLY A 139 -1.50 16.17 7.31
CA GLY A 139 -2.04 17.23 6.45
C GLY A 139 -1.25 17.48 5.16
N THR A 140 -0.12 16.79 4.95
CA THR A 140 0.75 16.98 3.77
C THR A 140 0.32 16.05 2.64
N ARG A 141 0.03 16.61 1.46
CA ARG A 141 -0.39 15.81 0.30
C ARG A 141 0.83 15.31 -0.47
N ILE A 142 0.98 14.00 -0.55
CA ILE A 142 2.02 13.33 -1.34
C ILE A 142 1.66 13.41 -2.83
N ARG A 143 2.62 13.77 -3.68
CA ARG A 143 2.46 13.95 -5.13
C ARG A 143 3.53 13.27 -5.99
N SER A 144 4.50 12.63 -5.36
CA SER A 144 5.60 11.92 -6.01
C SER A 144 5.84 10.61 -5.28
N LEU A 145 6.25 9.59 -6.02
CA LEU A 145 6.68 8.30 -5.49
C LEU A 145 8.10 7.99 -6.00
N PRO A 146 8.91 7.22 -5.24
CA PRO A 146 8.62 6.76 -3.88
C PRO A 146 8.49 7.91 -2.86
N ILE A 147 7.85 7.61 -1.71
CA ILE A 147 7.56 8.58 -0.66
C ILE A 147 8.86 8.94 0.06
N ASP A 148 9.29 10.18 -0.09
CA ASP A 148 10.41 10.75 0.66
C ASP A 148 9.97 11.16 2.10
N ARG A 149 10.92 11.65 2.91
CA ARG A 149 10.66 12.14 4.27
C ARG A 149 9.57 13.20 4.28
N LEU A 150 8.58 12.99 5.13
CA LEU A 150 7.47 13.89 5.34
C LEU A 150 7.76 14.83 6.51
N HIS A 151 7.64 16.13 6.29
CA HIS A 151 7.63 17.09 7.38
C HIS A 151 6.20 17.25 7.89
N ALA A 152 6.00 17.02 9.19
CA ALA A 152 4.72 17.32 9.83
C ALA A 152 4.50 18.84 9.80
N HIS A 153 3.41 19.30 9.17
CA HIS A 153 2.98 20.67 9.40
C HIS A 153 2.47 20.76 10.82
N HIS A 154 3.14 21.56 11.66
CA HIS A 154 2.53 22.03 12.90
C HIS A 154 1.29 22.82 12.48
N ALA A 155 0.11 22.24 12.70
CA ALA A 155 -1.15 22.96 12.51
C ALA A 155 -1.05 24.26 13.31
N ARG A 156 -1.06 25.39 12.62
CA ARG A 156 -1.24 26.68 13.28
C ARG A 156 -2.60 26.62 13.97
N ALA A 157 -2.59 26.84 15.27
CA ALA A 157 -3.77 26.97 16.12
C ALA A 157 -4.70 28.09 15.62
#